data_AF-A0AAV6B5V9-F1
#
_entry.id   AF-A0AAV6B5V9-F1
#
_cell.length_a   1.000
_cell.length_b   1.000
_cell.length_c   1.000
_cell.angle_alpha   90.00
_cell.angle_beta   90.00
_cell.angle_gamma   90.00
#
_symmetry.space_group_name_H-M   'P 1'
#
loop_
_entity.id
_entity.type
_entity.pdbx_description
1 polymer ?
#
loop_
_entity_poly.entity_id
_entity_poly.type
_entity_poly.pdbx_seq_one_letter_code
_entity_poly.pdbx_strand_id
1 'polypeptide(L)'
;MFRRILMALGALVLVSMTARSQNIAIDGVTDRSTYNNSVTLRVQLSPGFNYNVTLNGAPIAAGVFHTVSKMDYYDLAVRRIDNNTEEATNVLVRFIVLSSERGSPELGLIQWVPLPPIPSTAAEMAGAQLDLMTPQDYPAGLDIPVIARVEDTAGNAR
;
A
#
# COMPACT_ATOMS: atom_id res chain seq x y z
N MET A 1 76.90 -35.35 17.23
CA MET A 1 76.58 -35.65 15.82
C MET A 1 75.36 -36.56 15.81
N PHE A 2 74.15 -36.07 15.52
CA PHE A 2 73.05 -36.84 14.92
C PHE A 2 71.88 -35.92 14.53
N ARG A 3 71.72 -35.77 13.21
CA ARG A 3 70.55 -35.49 12.36
C ARG A 3 69.55 -34.38 12.71
N ARG A 4 69.68 -33.28 11.96
CA ARG A 4 68.58 -32.41 11.50
C ARG A 4 67.91 -33.07 10.29
N ILE A 5 66.58 -33.25 10.31
CA ILE A 5 65.77 -33.50 9.10
C ILE A 5 64.61 -32.50 9.10
N LEU A 6 64.61 -31.68 8.04
CA LEU A 6 63.56 -30.80 7.56
C LEU A 6 62.39 -31.65 7.02
N MET A 7 61.14 -31.24 7.26
CA MET A 7 60.10 -31.33 6.22
C MET A 7 58.90 -30.44 6.58
N ALA A 8 58.74 -29.39 5.79
CA ALA A 8 57.57 -28.53 5.74
C ALA A 8 56.54 -29.12 4.78
N LEU A 9 55.23 -29.06 5.10
CA LEU A 9 54.17 -28.89 4.10
C LEU A 9 52.80 -28.67 4.76
N GLY A 10 52.07 -27.65 4.31
CA GLY A 10 50.60 -27.64 4.36
C GLY A 10 49.92 -26.63 5.29
N ALA A 11 50.13 -25.32 5.08
CA ALA A 11 49.20 -24.32 5.61
C ALA A 11 48.08 -24.07 4.58
N LEU A 12 46.96 -24.77 4.73
CA LEU A 12 45.72 -24.52 3.98
C LEU A 12 45.08 -23.23 4.51
N VAL A 13 45.24 -22.12 3.79
CA VAL A 13 44.57 -20.85 4.10
C VAL A 13 43.11 -20.97 3.69
N LEU A 14 42.24 -21.30 4.65
CA LEU A 14 40.80 -21.14 4.52
C LEU A 14 40.47 -19.64 4.49
N VAL A 15 40.26 -19.09 3.30
CA VAL A 15 39.66 -17.76 3.14
C VAL A 15 38.20 -17.87 3.57
N SER A 16 37.90 -17.45 4.79
CA SER A 16 36.53 -17.32 5.27
C SER A 16 35.85 -16.20 4.49
N MET A 17 35.06 -16.54 3.46
CA MET A 17 34.15 -15.59 2.83
C MET A 17 33.09 -15.19 3.86
N THR A 18 33.27 -14.03 4.47
CA THR A 18 32.26 -13.44 5.35
C THR A 18 31.20 -12.81 4.45
N ALA A 19 30.12 -13.56 4.21
CA ALA A 19 28.91 -13.01 3.61
C ALA A 19 28.32 -11.97 4.58
N ARG A 20 28.61 -10.69 4.34
CA ARG A 20 27.96 -9.61 5.08
C ARG A 20 26.60 -9.37 4.46
N SER A 21 25.54 -9.69 5.20
CA SER A 21 24.20 -9.20 4.87
C SER A 21 24.23 -7.67 4.85
N GLN A 22 24.24 -7.07 3.66
CA GLN A 22 24.27 -5.63 3.53
C GLN A 22 22.85 -5.09 3.68
N ASN A 23 22.57 -4.35 4.74
CA ASN A 23 21.24 -3.76 4.94
C ASN A 23 20.92 -2.72 3.84
N ILE A 24 19.66 -2.64 3.41
CA ILE A 24 19.14 -1.56 2.54
C ILE A 24 18.34 -0.63 3.45
N ALA A 25 18.82 0.60 3.65
CA ALA A 25 18.12 1.57 4.49
C ALA A 25 16.95 2.20 3.72
N ILE A 26 15.77 2.15 4.32
CA ILE A 26 14.54 2.73 3.79
C ILE A 26 13.96 3.63 4.89
N ASP A 27 13.72 4.89 4.55
CA ASP A 27 13.14 5.87 5.47
C ASP A 27 11.61 5.88 5.36
N GLY A 28 10.95 6.21 6.46
CA GLY A 28 9.52 6.57 6.50
C GLY A 28 8.54 5.40 6.48
N VAL A 29 8.96 4.22 6.03
CA VAL A 29 8.14 2.99 6.01
C VAL A 29 8.79 1.84 6.77
N THR A 30 7.98 1.04 7.44
CA THR A 30 8.35 -0.20 8.14
C THR A 30 7.59 -1.36 7.51
N ASP A 31 8.18 -2.56 7.45
CA ASP A 31 7.46 -3.72 6.92
C ASP A 31 6.26 -4.08 7.81
N ARG A 32 5.13 -4.31 7.15
CA ARG A 32 3.80 -4.61 7.72
C ARG A 32 3.25 -3.53 8.65
N SER A 33 3.53 -2.26 8.39
CA SER A 33 2.94 -1.14 9.13
C SER A 33 1.78 -0.47 8.37
N THR A 34 1.06 0.38 9.09
CA THR A 34 -0.08 1.14 8.58
C THR A 34 0.11 2.63 8.86
N TYR A 35 -0.23 3.47 7.89
CA TYR A 35 -0.10 4.93 7.96
C TYR A 35 -1.43 5.61 7.68
N ASN A 36 -1.73 6.69 8.41
CA ASN A 36 -2.94 7.48 8.20
C ASN A 36 -2.74 8.51 7.09
N ASN A 37 -3.65 8.49 6.11
CA ASN A 37 -3.82 9.43 5.00
C ASN A 37 -2.67 9.53 3.99
N SER A 38 -1.43 9.44 4.45
CA SER A 38 -0.26 9.41 3.58
C SER A 38 0.97 8.88 4.30
N VAL A 39 1.95 8.44 3.53
CA VAL A 39 3.30 8.18 4.00
C VAL A 39 4.31 8.70 2.99
N THR A 40 5.44 9.21 3.49
CA THR A 40 6.56 9.62 2.65
C THR A 40 7.71 8.68 2.88
N LEU A 41 8.25 8.10 1.80
CA LEU A 41 9.30 7.08 1.85
C LEU A 41 10.49 7.44 0.99
N ARG A 42 11.66 6.90 1.30
CA ARG A 42 12.88 7.02 0.48
C ARG A 42 13.76 5.78 0.65
N VAL A 43 14.22 5.23 -0.47
CA VAL A 43 15.31 4.24 -0.48
C VAL A 43 16.64 4.98 -0.49
N GLN A 44 17.45 4.80 0.55
CA GLN A 44 18.75 5.47 0.68
C GLN A 44 19.76 4.91 -0.32
N LEU A 45 20.52 5.82 -0.94
CA LEU A 45 21.62 5.45 -1.83
C LEU A 45 22.90 5.21 -1.01
N SER A 46 23.67 4.23 -1.45
CA SER A 46 25.03 3.99 -0.99
C SER A 46 25.96 3.99 -2.21
N PRO A 47 27.14 4.64 -2.14
CA PRO A 47 28.10 4.64 -3.24
C PRO A 47 28.51 3.21 -3.63
N GLY A 48 28.72 2.98 -4.93
CA GLY A 48 29.16 1.68 -5.45
C GLY A 48 28.05 0.68 -5.76
N PHE A 49 26.78 1.11 -5.71
CA PHE A 49 25.63 0.24 -5.96
C PHE A 49 24.67 0.79 -7.01
N ASN A 50 24.05 -0.12 -7.75
CA ASN A 50 22.91 0.15 -8.61
C ASN A 50 21.61 -0.33 -7.95
N TYR A 51 20.52 0.39 -8.18
CA TYR A 51 19.23 0.12 -7.55
C TYR A 51 18.12 -0.03 -8.58
N ASN A 52 17.26 -1.01 -8.37
CA ASN A 52 15.96 -1.13 -9.01
C ASN A 52 14.90 -1.09 -7.91
N VAL A 53 14.05 -0.07 -7.94
CA VAL A 53 13.01 0.15 -6.93
C VAL A 53 11.66 0.19 -7.63
N THR A 54 10.71 -0.57 -7.11
CA THR A 54 9.33 -0.54 -7.57
C THR A 54 8.37 -0.37 -6.41
N LEU A 55 7.29 0.38 -6.65
CA LEU A 55 6.14 0.53 -5.77
C LEU A 55 4.92 -0.05 -6.49
N ASN A 56 4.34 -1.13 -5.97
CA ASN A 56 3.29 -1.92 -6.64
C ASN A 56 3.70 -2.34 -8.07
N GLY A 57 4.97 -2.71 -8.25
CA GLY A 57 5.53 -3.09 -9.54
C GLY A 57 5.86 -1.91 -10.48
N ALA A 58 5.43 -0.69 -10.18
CA ALA A 58 5.79 0.50 -10.97
C ALA A 58 7.16 1.05 -10.55
N PRO A 59 8.07 1.37 -11.48
CA PRO A 59 9.40 1.86 -11.13
C PRO A 59 9.34 3.25 -10.48
N ILE A 60 10.12 3.44 -9.40
CA ILE A 60 10.32 4.73 -8.74
C ILE A 60 11.82 5.01 -8.55
N ALA A 61 12.21 6.28 -8.45
CA ALA A 61 13.61 6.67 -8.28
C ALA A 61 14.09 6.41 -6.84
N ALA A 62 15.27 5.80 -6.68
CA ALA A 62 15.96 5.75 -5.40
C ALA A 62 16.60 7.11 -5.05
N GLY A 63 16.88 7.35 -3.77
CA GLY A 63 17.53 8.57 -3.28
C GLY A 63 16.61 9.80 -3.15
N VAL A 64 15.37 9.72 -3.62
CA VAL A 64 14.38 10.81 -3.58
C VAL A 64 13.19 10.39 -2.71
N PHE A 65 12.57 11.37 -2.04
CA PHE A 65 11.34 11.14 -1.28
C PHE A 65 10.13 10.99 -2.22
N HIS A 66 9.31 9.98 -1.96
CA HIS A 66 8.04 9.74 -2.64
C HIS A 66 6.91 9.78 -1.62
N THR A 67 5.87 10.55 -1.90
CA THR A 67 4.66 10.60 -1.07
C THR A 67 3.58 9.72 -1.68
N VAL A 68 3.07 8.79 -0.87
CA VAL A 68 1.98 7.90 -1.19
C VAL A 68 0.77 8.33 -0.38
N SER A 69 -0.28 8.80 -1.04
CA SER A 69 -1.50 9.34 -0.41
C SER A 69 -2.78 8.62 -0.80
N LYS A 70 -2.73 7.75 -1.81
CA LYS A 70 -3.88 6.92 -2.16
C LYS A 70 -4.01 5.81 -1.13
N MET A 71 -5.24 5.55 -0.68
CA MET A 71 -5.53 4.48 0.26
C MET A 71 -5.45 3.15 -0.47
N ASP A 72 -4.53 2.29 -0.05
CA ASP A 72 -4.33 0.98 -0.64
C ASP A 72 -3.33 0.16 0.20
N TYR A 73 -3.17 -1.09 -0.19
CA TYR A 73 -2.00 -1.90 0.13
C TYR A 73 -0.84 -1.58 -0.83
N TYR A 74 0.38 -1.53 -0.29
CA TYR A 74 1.59 -1.22 -1.03
C TYR A 74 2.71 -2.23 -0.80
N ASP A 75 3.35 -2.62 -1.91
CA ASP A 75 4.59 -3.38 -1.96
C ASP A 75 5.72 -2.48 -2.50
N LEU A 76 6.67 -2.14 -1.64
CA LEU A 76 7.94 -1.52 -2.02
C LEU A 76 9.00 -2.62 -2.16
N ALA A 77 9.34 -2.97 -3.40
CA ALA A 77 10.39 -3.93 -3.70
C ALA A 77 11.66 -3.21 -4.15
N VAL A 78 12.77 -3.53 -3.49
CA VAL A 78 14.10 -2.97 -3.77
C VAL A 78 15.06 -4.09 -4.09
N ARG A 79 15.72 -3.99 -5.25
CA ARG A 79 16.87 -4.79 -5.62
C ARG A 79 18.09 -3.89 -5.74
N ARG A 80 19.12 -4.15 -4.94
CA ARG A 80 20.42 -3.46 -4.98
C ARG A 80 21.48 -4.41 -5.51
N ILE A 81 22.36 -3.93 -6.39
CA ILE A 81 23.46 -4.70 -6.99
C ILE A 81 24.76 -3.96 -6.69
N ASP A 82 25.78 -4.66 -6.19
CA ASP A 82 27.14 -4.14 -6.06
C ASP A 82 27.80 -4.01 -7.45
N ASN A 83 28.36 -2.84 -7.75
CA ASN A 83 28.92 -2.57 -9.09
C ASN A 83 30.24 -3.31 -9.35
N ASN A 84 30.93 -3.78 -8.31
CA ASN A 84 32.21 -4.48 -8.44
C ASN A 84 32.05 -6.00 -8.38
N THR A 85 31.13 -6.50 -7.56
CA THR A 85 30.96 -7.95 -7.34
C THR A 85 29.73 -8.55 -8.02
N GLU A 86 28.83 -7.70 -8.53
CA GLU A 86 27.51 -8.09 -9.07
C GLU A 86 26.59 -8.80 -8.06
N GLU A 87 26.96 -8.83 -6.79
CA GLU A 87 26.13 -9.41 -5.74
C GLU A 87 24.84 -8.61 -5.56
N ALA A 88 23.71 -9.32 -5.53
CA ALA A 88 22.39 -8.71 -5.40
C ALA A 88 21.81 -8.90 -4.00
N THR A 89 21.32 -7.81 -3.41
CA THR A 89 20.52 -7.81 -2.17
C THR A 89 19.09 -7.37 -2.49
N ASN A 90 18.09 -8.06 -1.95
CA ASN A 90 16.68 -7.73 -2.14
C ASN A 90 16.00 -7.44 -0.81
N VAL A 91 15.11 -6.45 -0.80
CA VAL A 91 14.23 -6.12 0.33
C VAL A 91 12.82 -5.89 -0.20
N LEU A 92 11.84 -6.42 0.52
CA LEU A 92 10.41 -6.14 0.33
C LEU A 92 9.88 -5.47 1.59
N VAL A 93 9.25 -4.30 1.45
CA VAL A 93 8.54 -3.61 2.52
C VAL A 93 7.08 -3.50 2.13
N ARG A 94 6.20 -4.03 2.97
CA ARG A 94 4.75 -4.00 2.77
C ARG A 94 4.14 -2.99 3.72
N PHE A 95 3.25 -2.15 3.26
CA PHE A 95 2.56 -1.21 4.15
C PHE A 95 1.18 -0.86 3.61
N ILE A 96 0.34 -0.29 4.47
CA ILE A 96 -1.00 0.17 4.11
C ILE A 96 -1.09 1.67 4.35
N VAL A 97 -1.69 2.39 3.41
CA VAL A 97 -2.16 3.77 3.63
C VAL A 97 -3.67 3.70 3.86
N LEU A 98 -4.11 4.15 5.04
CA LEU A 98 -5.49 4.06 5.52
C LEU A 98 -6.13 5.45 5.57
N SER A 99 -7.41 5.59 5.21
CA SER A 99 -8.12 6.86 5.40
C SER A 99 -8.47 7.02 6.88
N SER A 100 -8.09 8.13 7.51
CA SER A 100 -8.46 8.39 8.92
C SER A 100 -9.97 8.50 9.15
N GLU A 101 -10.77 8.63 8.08
CA GLU A 101 -12.23 8.57 8.12
C GLU A 101 -12.76 7.14 8.29
N ARG A 102 -11.89 6.13 8.09
CA ARG A 102 -12.19 4.71 8.21
C ARG A 102 -11.45 4.09 9.39
N GLY A 103 -12.15 3.26 10.15
CA GLY A 103 -11.59 2.50 11.26
C GLY A 103 -11.20 1.08 10.85
N SER A 104 -10.77 0.29 11.83
CA SER A 104 -10.70 -1.17 11.68
C SER A 104 -12.11 -1.75 11.58
N PRO A 105 -12.40 -2.72 10.67
CA PRO A 105 -11.47 -3.54 9.89
C PRO A 105 -11.16 -3.05 8.45
N GLU A 106 -11.56 -1.83 8.07
CA GLU A 106 -11.50 -1.34 6.68
C GLU A 106 -10.11 -0.83 6.25
N LEU A 107 -9.06 -1.61 6.52
CA LEU A 107 -7.69 -1.24 6.20
C LEU A 107 -7.39 -1.41 4.70
N GLY A 108 -6.84 -0.37 4.08
CA GLY A 108 -6.40 -0.41 2.69
C GLY A 108 -7.53 -0.41 1.65
N LEU A 109 -8.78 -0.23 2.08
CA LEU A 109 -9.88 0.01 1.13
C LEU A 109 -9.81 1.42 0.58
N ILE A 110 -10.00 1.54 -0.73
CA ILE A 110 -10.19 2.84 -1.36
C ILE A 110 -11.43 3.52 -0.77
N GLN A 111 -11.37 4.84 -0.64
CA GLN A 111 -12.54 5.62 -0.30
C GLN A 111 -13.54 5.53 -1.47
N TRP A 112 -14.71 4.96 -1.21
CA TRP A 112 -15.80 5.02 -2.18
C TRP A 112 -16.19 6.47 -2.43
N VAL A 113 -16.15 6.89 -3.69
CA VAL A 113 -16.64 8.18 -4.15
C VAL A 113 -18.01 7.95 -4.76
N PRO A 114 -19.09 8.55 -4.23
CA PRO A 114 -20.40 8.48 -4.88
C PRO A 114 -20.31 8.98 -6.32
N LEU A 115 -21.02 8.31 -7.22
CA LEU A 115 -21.20 8.84 -8.56
C LEU A 115 -21.91 10.20 -8.46
N PRO A 116 -21.57 11.17 -9.34
CA PRO A 116 -22.30 12.42 -9.40
C PRO A 116 -23.81 12.16 -9.55
N PRO A 117 -24.67 12.92 -8.85
CA PRO A 117 -26.11 12.79 -9.03
C PRO A 117 -26.46 13.13 -10.48
N ILE A 118 -27.20 12.25 -11.14
CA ILE A 118 -27.76 12.49 -12.47
C ILE A 118 -29.22 12.92 -12.25
N PRO A 119 -29.53 14.22 -12.38
CA PRO A 119 -30.91 14.67 -12.20
C PRO A 119 -31.77 14.13 -13.33
N SER A 120 -32.90 13.53 -12.99
CA SER A 120 -33.92 13.18 -13.97
C SER A 120 -34.48 14.44 -14.64
N THR A 121 -34.86 14.31 -15.89
CA THR A 121 -35.49 15.38 -16.67
C THR A 121 -36.93 15.60 -16.21
N ALA A 122 -37.47 16.80 -16.49
CA ALA A 122 -38.89 17.08 -16.24
C ALA A 122 -39.83 16.14 -17.01
N ALA A 123 -39.41 15.64 -18.17
CA ALA A 123 -40.18 14.70 -18.96
C ALA A 123 -40.26 13.30 -18.32
N GLU A 124 -39.19 12.83 -17.67
CA GLU A 124 -39.17 11.55 -16.95
C GLU A 124 -40.07 11.56 -15.72
N MET A 125 -40.29 12.74 -15.13
CA MET A 125 -41.12 12.96 -13.94
C MET A 125 -42.55 13.39 -14.27
N ALA A 126 -42.92 13.49 -15.56
CA ALA A 126 -44.22 13.97 -15.97
C ALA A 126 -45.34 13.02 -15.53
N GLY A 127 -46.26 13.53 -14.70
CA GLY A 127 -47.38 12.75 -14.15
C GLY A 127 -46.99 11.76 -13.05
N ALA A 128 -45.74 11.81 -12.57
CA ALA A 128 -45.30 11.01 -11.44
C ALA A 128 -45.73 11.63 -10.10
N GLN A 129 -45.80 10.81 -9.05
CA GLN A 129 -46.10 11.21 -7.68
C GLN A 129 -45.04 10.68 -6.70
N LEU A 130 -44.91 11.36 -5.55
CA LEU A 130 -44.03 10.94 -4.47
C LEU A 130 -44.82 10.13 -3.45
N ASP A 131 -44.45 8.87 -3.28
CA ASP A 131 -44.92 7.97 -2.23
C ASP A 131 -43.91 8.00 -1.06
N LEU A 132 -44.41 8.32 0.14
CA LEU A 132 -43.61 8.38 1.37
C LEU A 132 -44.12 7.33 2.34
N MET A 133 -43.23 6.43 2.74
CA MET A 133 -43.54 5.37 3.70
C MET A 133 -42.71 5.54 4.97
N THR A 134 -43.39 5.53 6.11
CA THR A 134 -42.77 5.59 7.44
C THR A 134 -43.31 4.47 8.32
N PRO A 135 -42.55 3.99 9.30
CA PRO A 135 -43.07 3.12 10.34
C PRO A 135 -44.25 3.79 11.06
N GLN A 136 -45.30 3.02 11.38
CA GLN A 136 -46.43 3.52 12.17
C GLN A 136 -46.02 3.85 13.61
N ASP A 137 -45.13 3.03 14.19
CA ASP A 137 -44.57 3.21 15.53
C ASP A 137 -43.04 3.22 15.44
N TYR A 138 -42.40 4.18 16.12
CA TYR A 138 -40.93 4.28 16.18
C TYR A 138 -40.47 4.84 17.53
N PRO A 139 -39.35 4.34 18.12
CA PRO A 139 -38.86 4.84 19.40
C PRO A 139 -38.54 6.35 19.39
N ALA A 140 -38.90 7.04 20.47
CA ALA A 140 -38.57 8.45 20.64
C ALA A 140 -37.06 8.67 20.78
N GLY A 141 -36.55 9.76 20.21
CA GLY A 141 -35.14 10.17 20.31
C GLY A 141 -34.21 9.55 19.27
N LEU A 142 -34.74 8.80 18.30
CA LEU A 142 -34.01 8.30 17.13
C LEU A 142 -34.54 8.94 15.85
N ASP A 143 -33.68 9.10 14.84
CA ASP A 143 -34.10 9.58 13.52
C ASP A 143 -35.04 8.57 12.85
N ILE A 144 -36.22 9.02 12.44
CA ILE A 144 -37.23 8.16 11.84
C ILE A 144 -36.79 7.77 10.42
N PRO A 145 -36.71 6.48 10.08
CA PRO A 145 -36.40 6.07 8.72
C PRO A 145 -37.61 6.37 7.82
N VAL A 146 -37.35 7.07 6.71
CA VAL A 146 -38.35 7.38 5.69
C VAL A 146 -37.90 6.77 4.37
N ILE A 147 -38.81 6.04 3.71
CA ILE A 147 -38.63 5.60 2.33
C ILE A 147 -39.39 6.56 1.43
N ALA A 148 -38.71 7.09 0.41
CA ALA A 148 -39.30 7.91 -0.62
C ALA A 148 -39.20 7.17 -1.96
N ARG A 149 -40.34 6.99 -2.64
CA ARG A 149 -40.43 6.35 -3.95
C ARG A 149 -41.17 7.26 -4.91
N VAL A 150 -40.70 7.36 -6.15
CA VAL A 150 -41.43 8.04 -7.22
C VAL A 150 -42.19 6.99 -8.02
N GLU A 151 -43.48 7.23 -8.24
CA GLU A 151 -44.38 6.30 -8.94
C GLU A 151 -45.09 6.97 -10.12
N ASP A 152 -45.41 6.19 -11.14
CA ASP A 152 -46.37 6.59 -12.16
C ASP A 152 -47.83 6.43 -11.70
N THR A 153 -48.77 6.86 -12.54
CA THR A 153 -50.22 6.79 -12.25
C THR A 153 -50.76 5.36 -12.11
N ALA A 154 -49.98 4.35 -12.51
CA ALA A 154 -50.33 2.93 -12.36
C ALA A 154 -49.66 2.29 -11.12
N GLY A 155 -48.91 3.06 -10.33
CA GLY A 155 -48.20 2.60 -9.14
C GLY A 155 -46.89 1.88 -9.43
N ASN A 156 -46.33 2.01 -10.64
CA ASN A 156 -45.02 1.43 -10.95
C ASN A 156 -43.91 2.39 -10.54
N ALA A 157 -42.80 1.82 -10.07
CA ALA A 157 -41.59 2.60 -9.79
C ALA A 157 -41.08 3.28 -11.07
N ARG A 158 -40.70 4.56 -10.92
CA ARG A 158 -40.10 5.38 -11.97
C ARG A 158 -38.62 5.64 -11.70
#